data_AF-A0A537TL38-F1
#
_entry.id   AF-A0A537TL38-F1
#
_cell.length_a   1.000
_cell.length_b   1.000
_cell.length_c   1.000
_cell.angle_alpha   90.00
_cell.angle_beta   90.00
_cell.angle_gamma   90.00
#
_symmetry.space_group_name_H-M   'P 1'
#
loop_
_entity.id
_entity.type
_entity.pdbx_description
1 polymer ?
#
loop_
_entity_poly.entity_id
_entity_poly.type
_entity_poly.pdbx_seq_one_letter_code
_entity_poly.pdbx_strand_id
1 'polypeptide(L)'
;MPNHYHLVLETPGDLSAGLQELNGQYAQWFNHRHAVTGHLFQGRFHAVLVQSDWHALQLSRYIVLNPVRAGLAAGPEGWKWSSFRSVVGDAPRPRFLTTEWLLGFFGKD
;
A
#
# COMPACT_ATOMS: atom_id res chain seq x y z
N MET A 1 -9.42 0.37 -3.79
CA MET A 1 -10.04 1.37 -2.88
C MET A 1 -11.49 1.58 -3.33
N PRO A 2 -12.52 1.61 -2.45
CA PRO A 2 -12.48 1.82 -0.99
C PRO A 2 -12.45 0.54 -0.14
N ASN A 3 -12.64 -0.64 -0.72
CA ASN A 3 -12.81 -1.91 0.02
C ASN A 3 -11.57 -2.83 0.01
N HIS A 4 -10.44 -2.36 -0.51
CA HIS A 4 -9.19 -3.11 -0.61
C HIS A 4 -8.00 -2.15 -0.72
N TYR A 5 -6.81 -2.62 -0.36
CA TYR A 5 -5.54 -1.88 -0.41
C TYR A 5 -4.54 -2.56 -1.37
N HIS A 6 -3.56 -1.81 -1.85
CA HIS A 6 -2.44 -2.29 -2.69
C HIS A 6 -1.13 -1.86 -2.04
N LEU A 7 -0.12 -2.74 -2.03
CA LEU A 7 1.21 -2.47 -1.48
C LEU A 7 2.29 -2.87 -2.49
N VAL A 8 3.36 -2.07 -2.56
CA VAL A 8 4.68 -2.56 -3.00
C VAL A 8 5.51 -2.73 -1.73
N LEU A 9 6.09 -3.90 -1.54
CA LEU A 9 6.89 -4.21 -0.37
C LEU A 9 8.10 -5.05 -0.77
N GLU A 10 9.15 -4.89 0.00
CA GLU A 10 10.30 -5.77 0.04
C GLU A 10 10.33 -6.39 1.45
N THR A 11 10.53 -7.69 1.55
CA THR A 11 10.58 -8.39 2.85
C THR A 11 11.64 -9.49 2.80
N PRO A 12 12.46 -9.65 3.85
CA PRO A 12 13.39 -10.77 3.97
C PRO A 12 12.70 -12.06 4.44
N GLY A 13 11.42 -11.99 4.86
CA GLY A 13 10.67 -13.09 5.47
C GLY A 13 9.54 -13.64 4.61
N ASP A 14 8.81 -14.59 5.18
CA ASP A 14 7.61 -15.15 4.55
C ASP A 14 6.49 -14.10 4.48
N LEU A 15 6.19 -13.66 3.26
CA LEU A 15 5.11 -12.72 2.98
C LEU A 15 3.75 -13.22 3.49
N SER A 16 3.51 -14.53 3.42
CA SER A 16 2.23 -15.13 3.83
C SER A 16 2.03 -15.03 5.33
N ALA A 17 3.07 -15.36 6.11
CA ALA A 17 3.05 -15.23 7.56
C ALA A 17 2.88 -13.75 7.99
N GLY A 18 3.64 -12.83 7.38
CA GLY A 18 3.55 -11.40 7.68
C GLY A 18 2.17 -10.80 7.38
N LEU A 19 1.56 -11.15 6.24
CA LEU A 19 0.22 -10.67 5.90
C LEU A 19 -0.88 -11.36 6.71
N GLN A 20 -0.69 -12.62 7.13
CA GLN A 20 -1.60 -13.29 8.05
C GLN A 20 -1.65 -12.55 9.39
N GLU A 21 -0.50 -12.17 9.93
CA GLU A 21 -0.41 -11.41 11.17
C GLU A 21 -1.03 -10.01 11.02
N LEU A 22 -0.61 -9.24 10.02
CA LEU A 22 -1.11 -7.88 9.77
C LEU A 22 -2.64 -7.84 9.65
N ASN A 23 -3.19 -8.69 8.77
CA ASN A 23 -4.63 -8.71 8.52
C ASN A 23 -5.40 -9.36 9.66
N GLY A 24 -4.83 -10.37 10.32
CA GLY A 24 -5.43 -11.03 11.47
C GLY A 24 -5.61 -10.07 12.64
N GLN A 25 -4.56 -9.32 13.00
CA GLN A 25 -4.63 -8.33 14.07
C GLN A 25 -5.62 -7.20 13.75
N TYR A 26 -5.60 -6.69 12.51
CA TYR A 26 -6.55 -5.66 12.09
C TYR A 26 -8.01 -6.15 12.12
N ALA A 27 -8.27 -7.38 11.64
CA ALA A 27 -9.61 -7.96 11.65
C ALA A 27 -10.15 -8.16 13.06
N GLN A 28 -9.32 -8.64 13.99
CA GLN A 28 -9.70 -8.79 15.40
C GLN A 28 -10.01 -7.43 16.04
N TRP A 29 -9.13 -6.44 15.84
CA TRP A 29 -9.33 -5.08 16.34
C TRP A 29 -10.62 -4.47 15.79
N PHE A 30 -10.86 -4.59 14.48
CA PHE A 30 -12.06 -4.06 13.82
C PHE A 30 -13.32 -4.72 14.37
N ASN A 31 -13.35 -6.06 14.43
CA ASN A 31 -14.50 -6.81 14.94
C ASN A 31 -14.82 -6.42 16.39
N HIS A 32 -13.79 -6.31 17.24
CA HIS A 32 -13.96 -5.85 18.61
C HIS A 32 -14.50 -4.42 18.69
N ARG A 33 -13.89 -3.49 17.93
CA ARG A 33 -14.30 -2.07 17.89
C ARG A 33 -15.74 -1.87 17.43
N HIS A 34 -16.20 -2.68 16.48
CA HIS A 34 -17.49 -2.52 15.84
C HIS A 34 -18.55 -3.51 16.35
N ALA A 35 -18.23 -4.34 17.36
CA ALA A 35 -19.12 -5.36 17.93
C ALA A 35 -19.70 -6.32 16.87
N VAL A 36 -18.90 -6.69 15.87
CA VAL A 36 -19.27 -7.64 14.81
C VAL A 36 -18.40 -8.90 14.92
N THR A 37 -18.87 -9.99 14.31
CA THR A 37 -18.15 -11.28 14.27
C THR A 37 -18.04 -11.77 12.83
N GLY A 38 -17.10 -12.70 12.60
CA GLY A 38 -16.87 -13.28 11.26
C GLY A 38 -15.69 -12.69 10.51
N HIS A 39 -15.62 -12.99 9.22
CA HIS A 39 -14.51 -12.61 8.35
C HIS A 39 -14.61 -11.15 7.90
N LEU A 40 -13.57 -10.35 8.16
CA LEU A 40 -13.48 -8.97 7.65
C LEU A 40 -12.99 -8.92 6.20
N PHE A 41 -11.99 -9.72 5.86
CA PHE A 41 -11.40 -9.78 4.53
C PHE A 41 -12.08 -10.86 3.69
N GLN A 42 -12.35 -10.55 2.42
CA GLN A 42 -13.07 -11.45 1.49
C GLN A 42 -12.27 -12.70 1.10
N GLY A 43 -10.95 -12.71 1.31
CA GLY A 43 -10.09 -13.83 0.95
C GLY A 43 -8.62 -13.57 1.21
N ARG A 44 -7.77 -14.48 0.73
CA ARG A 44 -6.31 -14.35 0.79
C ARG A 44 -5.85 -13.20 -0.10
N PHE A 45 -4.72 -12.59 0.26
CA PHE A 45 -4.04 -11.62 -0.59
C PHE A 45 -3.61 -12.24 -1.94
N HIS A 46 -3.51 -11.39 -2.95
CA HIS A 46 -2.85 -11.71 -4.21
C HIS A 46 -1.47 -11.04 -4.23
N ALA A 47 -0.46 -11.76 -4.72
CA ALA A 47 0.89 -11.25 -4.83
C ALA A 47 1.47 -11.59 -6.20
N VAL A 48 2.26 -10.66 -6.73
CA VAL A 48 3.02 -10.80 -7.97
C VAL A 48 4.47 -10.46 -7.65
N LEU A 49 5.39 -11.35 -8.01
CA LEU A 49 6.82 -11.09 -7.83
C LEU A 49 7.27 -10.00 -8.80
N VAL A 50 7.90 -8.96 -8.27
CA VAL A 50 8.44 -7.86 -9.07
C VAL A 50 9.93 -8.12 -9.29
N GLN A 51 10.31 -8.37 -10.55
CA GLN A 51 11.67 -8.80 -10.91
C GLN A 51 12.46 -7.75 -11.69
N SER A 52 11.86 -6.62 -12.04
CA SER A 52 12.55 -5.54 -12.74
C SER A 52 12.18 -4.17 -12.21
N ASP A 53 13.15 -3.28 -12.27
CA ASP A 53 13.01 -1.88 -11.89
C ASP A 53 11.87 -1.18 -12.63
N TRP A 54 11.77 -1.45 -13.94
CA TRP A 54 10.69 -0.94 -14.76
C TRP A 54 9.32 -1.40 -14.25
N HIS A 55 9.17 -2.68 -13.90
CA HIS A 55 7.92 -3.20 -13.37
C HIS A 55 7.57 -2.55 -12.01
N ALA A 56 8.55 -2.40 -11.12
CA ALA A 56 8.35 -1.75 -9.84
C ALA A 56 7.95 -0.26 -9.99
N LEU A 57 8.53 0.47 -10.94
CA LEU A 57 8.15 1.86 -11.24
C LEU A 57 6.72 1.95 -11.79
N GLN A 58 6.37 1.08 -12.73
CA GLN A 58 5.02 1.01 -13.29
C GLN A 58 3.97 0.65 -12.23
N LEU A 59 4.27 -0.30 -11.35
CA LEU A 59 3.40 -0.71 -10.25
C LEU A 59 3.21 0.42 -9.24
N SER A 60 4.29 1.12 -8.86
CA SER A 60 4.23 2.27 -7.96
C SER A 60 3.31 3.37 -8.52
N ARG A 61 3.47 3.70 -9.81
CA ARG A 61 2.58 4.64 -10.52
C ARG A 61 1.14 4.14 -10.56
N TYR A 62 0.93 2.85 -10.82
CA TYR A 62 -0.40 2.25 -10.85
C TYR A 62 -1.12 2.40 -9.51
N ILE A 63 -0.45 2.11 -8.39
CA ILE A 63 -1.05 2.15 -7.05
C ILE A 63 -1.52 3.56 -6.70
N VAL A 64 -0.67 4.58 -6.87
CA VAL A 64 -1.02 5.96 -6.50
C VAL A 64 -2.11 6.55 -7.39
N LEU A 65 -2.23 6.07 -8.64
CA LEU A 65 -3.29 6.48 -9.57
C LEU A 65 -4.58 5.67 -9.43
N ASN A 66 -4.60 4.56 -8.69
CA ASN A 66 -5.77 3.71 -8.56
C ASN A 66 -7.00 4.45 -7.96
N PRO A 67 -6.86 5.27 -6.89
CA PRO A 67 -7.96 6.07 -6.37
C PRO A 67 -8.51 7.08 -7.39
N VAL A 68 -7.63 7.68 -8.20
CA VAL A 68 -8.02 8.64 -9.25
C VAL A 68 -8.84 7.93 -10.34
N ARG A 69 -8.35 6.77 -10.80
CA ARG A 69 -9.06 5.93 -11.78
C ARG A 69 -10.40 5.43 -11.27
N ALA A 70 -10.53 5.23 -9.97
CA ALA A 70 -11.78 4.86 -9.30
C ALA A 70 -12.72 6.06 -9.03
N GLY A 71 -12.34 7.29 -9.43
CA GLY A 71 -13.13 8.50 -9.21
C GLY A 71 -13.18 8.96 -7.74
N LEU A 72 -12.28 8.47 -6.89
CA LEU A 72 -12.26 8.76 -5.45
C LEU A 72 -11.47 10.03 -5.10
N ALA A 73 -10.63 10.51 -6.01
CA ALA A 73 -9.84 11.74 -5.88
C ALA A 73 -9.57 12.33 -7.26
N ALA A 74 -9.44 13.67 -7.34
CA ALA A 74 -9.09 14.36 -8.59
C ALA A 74 -7.61 14.15 -8.99
N GLY A 75 -6.74 13.93 -8.00
CA GLY A 75 -5.31 13.64 -8.17
C GLY A 75 -4.79 12.78 -7.01
N PRO A 76 -3.60 12.16 -7.15
CA PRO A 76 -3.03 11.28 -6.13
C PRO A 76 -2.80 11.99 -4.78
N GLU A 77 -2.50 13.29 -4.78
CA GLU A 77 -2.36 14.14 -3.61
C GLU A 77 -3.65 14.26 -2.78
N GLY A 78 -4.81 14.15 -3.43
CA GLY A 78 -6.12 14.18 -2.79
C GLY A 78 -6.47 12.90 -2.04
N TRP A 79 -5.77 11.79 -2.30
CA TRP A 79 -6.03 10.51 -1.65
C TRP A 79 -5.15 10.30 -0.41
N LYS A 80 -5.66 10.73 0.74
CA LYS A 80 -4.97 10.67 2.04
C LYS A 80 -4.59 9.25 2.52
N TRP A 81 -5.16 8.21 1.94
CA TRP A 81 -4.92 6.81 2.29
C TRP A 81 -3.87 6.16 1.37
N SER A 82 -2.82 6.91 1.06
CA SER A 82 -1.64 6.43 0.32
C SER A 82 -0.37 7.06 0.87
N SER A 83 0.77 6.47 0.53
CA SER A 83 2.09 7.03 0.83
C SER A 83 2.48 8.20 -0.09
N PHE A 84 1.68 8.53 -1.12
CA PHE A 84 2.05 9.49 -2.17
C PHE A 84 2.59 10.81 -1.60
N ARG A 85 1.85 11.42 -0.65
CA ARG A 85 2.25 12.68 -0.01
C ARG A 85 3.58 12.57 0.73
N SER A 86 3.86 11.45 1.38
CA SER A 86 5.16 11.22 2.03
C SER A 86 6.28 10.99 1.01
N VAL A 87 5.98 10.41 -0.16
CA VAL A 87 6.97 10.21 -1.24
C VAL A 87 7.37 11.54 -1.88
N VAL A 88 6.42 12.46 -2.09
CA VAL A 88 6.68 13.77 -2.73
C VAL A 88 7.11 14.87 -1.75
N GLY A 89 7.23 14.57 -0.45
CA GLY A 89 7.68 15.51 0.57
C GLY A 89 6.60 16.38 1.23
N ASP A 90 5.32 16.19 0.88
CA ASP A 90 4.17 16.93 1.42
C ASP A 90 3.65 16.43 2.77
N ALA A 91 4.26 15.37 3.31
CA ALA A 91 3.93 14.79 4.61
C ALA A 91 5.15 14.09 5.24
N PRO A 92 5.20 13.95 6.58
CA PRO A 92 6.24 13.17 7.23
C PRO A 92 6.32 11.75 6.68
N ARG A 93 7.54 11.24 6.52
CA ARG A 93 7.81 9.87 6.07
C ARG A 93 7.82 8.91 7.26
N PRO A 94 6.94 7.90 7.32
CA PRO A 94 7.01 6.86 8.33
C PRO A 94 8.32 6.07 8.21
N ARG A 95 8.84 5.56 9.34
CA ARG A 95 10.11 4.80 9.37
C ARG A 95 10.13 3.55 8.49
N PHE A 96 8.96 2.94 8.27
CA PHE A 96 8.82 1.75 7.44
C PHE A 96 8.69 2.06 5.94
N LEU A 97 8.59 3.34 5.55
CA LEU A 97 8.42 3.75 4.16
C LEU A 97 9.78 4.10 3.55
N THR A 98 10.32 3.19 2.76
CA THR A 98 11.50 3.44 1.90
C THR A 98 11.06 4.20 0.65
N THR A 99 11.78 5.28 0.31
CA THR A 99 11.50 6.12 -0.87
C THR A 99 12.71 6.28 -1.77
N GLU A 100 13.90 6.02 -1.24
CA GLU A 100 15.20 6.28 -1.85
C GLU A 100 15.35 5.55 -3.19
N TRP A 101 14.95 4.27 -3.24
CA TRP A 101 14.98 3.48 -4.47
C TRP A 101 14.04 4.04 -5.55
N LEU A 102 12.80 4.39 -5.17
CA LEU A 102 11.80 4.92 -6.12
C LEU A 102 12.17 6.31 -6.64
N LEU A 103 12.63 7.19 -5.74
CA LEU A 103 13.02 8.56 -6.10
C LEU A 103 14.31 8.57 -6.93
N GLY A 104 15.19 7.57 -6.76
CA GLY A 104 16.41 7.42 -7.57
C GLY A 104 16.17 7.34 -9.09
N PHE A 105 14.98 6.94 -9.54
CA PHE A 105 14.61 6.93 -10.97
C PHE A 105 14.33 8.32 -11.55
N PHE A 106 14.10 9.34 -10.71
CA PHE A 106 13.75 10.69 -11.14
C PHE A 106 14.95 11.64 -11.13
N GLY A 107 16.15 11.12 -10.81
CA GLY A 107 17.39 11.89 -10.69
C GLY A 107 17.74 12.20 -9.23
N LYS A 108 18.98 12.66 -9.04
CA LYS A 108 19.40 13.32 -7.81
C LYS A 108 19.23 14.82 -8.04
N ASP A 109 18.66 15.53 -7.07
CA ASP A 109 18.84 16.98 -6.99
C ASP A 109 20.34 17.34 -6.93
#